data_AF-A0A970GG25-F1
#
_entry.id   AF-A0A970GG25-F1
#
_cell.length_a   1.000
_cell.length_b   1.000
_cell.length_c   1.000
_cell.angle_alpha   90.00
_cell.angle_beta   90.00
_cell.angle_gamma   90.00
#
_symmetry.space_group_name_H-M   'P 1'
#
loop_
_entity.id
_entity.type
_entity.pdbx_description
1 polymer ?
#
loop_
_entity_poly.entity_id
_entity_poly.type
_entity_poly.pdbx_seq_one_letter_code
_entity_poly.pdbx_strand_id
1 'polypeptide(L)'
;PIKPVSTSIIGATLGADSIRKGTMAGLIGLILVVLFMAIYYKLCGFIADIALVLNVGFILAMLTAFGATLTLPGIAGIILTIGMAVDANVLIFERIREELELGKTPRSAVEAGYKRALVTVWDSNLTTVIAGIILYYLGTGPIRGFAVTLVIGIMGSMFTAIVVVRTILDNIVLTGKRTKLSV
;
A
#
# COMPACT_ATOMS: atom_id res chain seq x y z
N PRO A 1 36.52 -23.34 20.23
CA PRO A 1 36.30 -21.89 20.02
C PRO A 1 35.53 -21.63 18.72
N ILE A 2 34.26 -21.23 18.83
CA ILE A 2 33.35 -21.01 17.70
C ILE A 2 33.73 -19.68 17.04
N LYS A 3 34.28 -19.72 15.84
CA LYS A 3 34.62 -18.52 15.06
C LYS A 3 33.32 -17.98 14.42
N PRO A 4 32.94 -16.71 14.63
CA PRO A 4 31.78 -16.14 13.95
C PRO A 4 32.07 -16.07 12.43
N VAL A 5 31.18 -16.66 11.63
CA VAL A 5 31.29 -16.82 10.16
C VAL A 5 31.15 -15.49 9.41
N SER A 6 30.66 -14.43 10.05
CA SER A 6 30.82 -13.05 9.59
C SER A 6 30.55 -12.09 10.75
N THR A 7 31.36 -11.03 10.85
CA THR A 7 31.13 -9.91 11.77
C THR A 7 30.93 -8.68 10.91
N SER A 8 29.68 -8.40 10.52
CA SER A 8 29.34 -7.12 9.91
C SER A 8 29.26 -6.07 11.02
N ILE A 9 30.41 -5.52 11.39
CA ILE A 9 30.47 -4.32 12.22
C ILE A 9 30.10 -3.16 11.29
N ILE A 10 28.80 -2.96 11.08
CA ILE A 10 28.31 -1.77 10.40
C ILE A 10 28.58 -0.62 11.37
N GLY A 11 29.51 0.27 11.02
CA GLY A 11 29.72 1.50 11.78
C GLY A 11 28.41 2.27 11.88
N ALA A 12 28.11 2.84 13.05
CA ALA A 12 26.86 3.58 13.29
C ALA A 12 26.58 4.64 12.19
N THR A 13 27.63 5.20 11.60
CA THR A 13 27.59 6.12 10.45
C THR A 13 27.10 5.47 9.15
N LEU A 14 27.51 4.24 8.80
CA LEU A 14 27.01 3.53 7.60
C LEU A 14 25.53 3.12 7.74
N GLY A 15 25.12 2.73 8.96
CA GLY A 15 23.73 2.40 9.25
C GLY A 15 22.82 3.62 9.14
N ALA A 16 23.20 4.74 9.74
CA ALA A 16 22.47 6.00 9.65
C ALA A 16 22.40 6.55 8.21
N ASP A 17 23.49 6.46 7.44
CA ASP A 17 23.51 6.89 6.04
C ASP A 17 22.60 6.02 5.16
N SER A 18 22.58 4.71 5.39
CA SER A 18 21.68 3.79 4.67
C SER A 18 20.21 4.05 4.97
N ILE A 19 19.86 4.33 6.24
CA ILE A 19 18.51 4.73 6.64
C ILE A 19 18.13 6.02 5.93
N ARG A 20 18.99 7.05 5.98
CA ARG A 20 18.73 8.34 5.35
C ARG A 20 18.52 8.23 3.84
N LYS A 21 19.38 7.47 3.15
CA LYS A 21 19.24 7.18 1.72
C LYS A 21 17.97 6.38 1.41
N GLY A 22 17.65 5.38 2.23
CA GLY A 22 16.42 4.58 2.09
C GLY A 22 15.16 5.40 2.27
N THR A 23 15.10 6.25 3.30
CA THR A 23 13.98 7.17 3.51
C THR A 23 13.86 8.17 2.36
N MET A 24 14.97 8.72 1.88
CA MET A 24 14.96 9.67 0.76
C MET A 24 14.51 9.00 -0.55
N ALA A 25 14.98 7.78 -0.83
CA ALA A 25 14.52 6.99 -1.98
C ALA A 25 13.02 6.68 -1.89
N GLY A 26 12.53 6.29 -0.70
CA GLY A 26 11.11 6.07 -0.45
C GLY A 26 10.28 7.34 -0.65
N LEU A 27 10.77 8.49 -0.19
CA LEU A 27 10.08 9.78 -0.34
C LEU A 27 10.00 10.21 -1.81
N ILE A 28 11.09 10.04 -2.58
CA ILE A 28 11.10 10.33 -4.02
C ILE A 28 10.12 9.40 -4.75
N GLY A 29 10.13 8.10 -4.43
CA GLY A 29 9.20 7.12 -5.00
C GLY A 29 7.74 7.47 -4.69
N LEU A 30 7.44 7.84 -3.44
CA LEU A 30 6.12 8.30 -3.01
C LEU A 30 5.63 9.50 -3.83
N ILE A 31 6.49 10.53 -4.00
CA ILE A 31 6.14 11.73 -4.76
C ILE A 31 5.87 11.39 -6.24
N LEU A 32 6.70 10.53 -6.84
CA LEU A 32 6.50 10.10 -8.24
C LEU A 32 5.18 9.35 -8.41
N VAL A 33 4.84 8.47 -7.48
CA VAL A 33 3.58 7.74 -7.46
C VAL A 33 2.39 8.69 -7.36
N VAL A 34 2.41 9.61 -6.39
CA VAL A 34 1.34 10.60 -6.19
C VAL A 34 1.16 11.47 -7.44
N LEU A 35 2.26 11.94 -8.03
CA LEU A 35 2.20 12.70 -9.28
C LEU A 35 1.60 11.88 -10.43
N PHE A 36 2.00 10.62 -10.57
CA PHE A 36 1.46 9.73 -11.58
C PHE A 36 -0.06 9.53 -11.40
N MET A 37 -0.51 9.26 -10.17
CA MET A 37 -1.92 9.08 -9.84
C MET A 37 -2.74 10.34 -10.10
N ALA A 38 -2.22 11.51 -9.70
CA ALA A 38 -2.90 12.79 -9.92
C ALA A 38 -3.03 13.14 -11.41
N ILE A 39 -2.02 12.86 -12.24
CA ILE A 39 -2.02 13.17 -13.67
C ILE A 39 -2.92 12.20 -14.44
N TYR A 40 -2.79 10.89 -14.20
CA TYR A 40 -3.51 9.87 -14.96
C TYR A 40 -4.97 9.74 -14.52
N TYR A 41 -5.21 9.58 -13.20
CA TYR A 41 -6.53 9.28 -12.62
C TYR A 41 -7.28 10.50 -12.07
N LYS A 42 -6.70 11.71 -12.14
CA LYS A 42 -7.32 12.99 -11.75
C LYS A 42 -8.00 12.93 -10.37
N LEU A 43 -9.33 13.02 -10.32
CA LEU A 43 -10.14 13.02 -9.11
C LEU A 43 -10.08 11.68 -8.36
N CYS A 44 -10.09 10.56 -9.09
CA CYS A 44 -9.91 9.23 -8.49
C CYS A 44 -8.48 9.07 -7.95
N GLY A 45 -7.50 9.62 -8.66
CA GLY A 45 -6.10 9.70 -8.23
C GLY A 45 -5.95 10.40 -6.88
N PHE A 46 -6.56 11.58 -6.73
CA PHE A 46 -6.53 12.33 -5.47
C PHE A 46 -7.13 11.56 -4.28
N ILE A 47 -8.21 10.79 -4.52
CA ILE A 47 -8.82 9.95 -3.48
C ILE A 47 -7.89 8.81 -3.08
N ALA A 48 -7.22 8.19 -4.06
CA ALA A 48 -6.21 7.16 -3.80
C ALA A 48 -5.00 7.73 -3.04
N ASP A 49 -4.57 8.95 -3.33
CA ASP A 49 -3.47 9.60 -2.62
C ASP A 49 -3.80 9.85 -1.14
N ILE A 50 -5.04 10.28 -0.84
CA ILE A 50 -5.52 10.40 0.54
C ILE A 50 -5.48 9.04 1.25
N ALA A 51 -5.98 7.99 0.59
CA ALA A 51 -5.96 6.64 1.14
C ALA A 51 -4.52 6.15 1.39
N LEU A 52 -3.59 6.50 0.50
CA LEU A 52 -2.19 6.16 0.60
C LEU A 52 -1.50 6.86 1.77
N VAL A 53 -1.74 8.16 1.98
CA VAL A 53 -1.21 8.89 3.13
C VAL A 53 -1.72 8.29 4.45
N LEU A 54 -3.01 7.96 4.51
CA LEU A 54 -3.60 7.27 5.66
C LEU A 54 -2.97 5.89 5.89
N ASN A 55 -2.72 5.14 4.82
CA ASN A 55 -2.05 3.85 4.90
C ASN A 55 -0.64 3.96 5.50
N VAL A 56 0.18 4.89 5.02
CA VAL A 56 1.54 5.12 5.55
C VAL A 56 1.48 5.54 7.02
N GLY A 57 0.55 6.44 7.39
CA GLY A 57 0.33 6.82 8.78
C GLY A 57 -0.06 5.63 9.67
N PHE A 58 -0.92 4.75 9.17
CA PHE A 58 -1.33 3.53 9.87
C PHE A 58 -0.16 2.57 10.12
N ILE A 59 0.72 2.37 9.12
CA ILE A 59 1.91 1.53 9.27
C ILE A 59 2.83 2.09 10.36
N LEU A 60 3.09 3.40 10.34
CA LEU A 60 3.96 4.04 11.33
C LEU A 60 3.37 3.98 12.75
N ALA A 61 2.07 4.18 12.89
CA ALA A 61 1.36 4.07 14.17
C ALA A 61 1.46 2.65 14.73
N MET A 62 1.21 1.64 13.89
CA MET A 62 1.26 0.23 14.28
C MET A 62 2.69 -0.23 14.59
N LEU A 63 3.68 0.17 13.79
CA LEU A 63 5.10 -0.09 14.09
C LEU A 63 5.48 0.38 15.50
N THR A 64 5.05 1.60 15.85
CA THR A 64 5.29 2.18 17.18
C THR A 64 4.55 1.42 18.27
N ALA A 65 3.29 1.03 18.02
CA ALA A 65 2.47 0.28 18.96
C ALA A 65 3.03 -1.13 19.27
N PHE A 66 3.62 -1.81 18.29
CA PHE A 66 4.26 -3.12 18.47
C PHE A 66 5.72 -3.05 18.95
N GLY A 67 6.27 -1.85 19.17
CA GLY A 67 7.67 -1.67 19.58
C GLY A 67 8.67 -2.13 18.52
N ALA A 68 8.26 -2.20 17.26
CA ALA A 68 9.11 -2.65 16.17
C ALA A 68 10.03 -1.50 15.73
N THR A 69 11.33 -1.77 15.67
CA THR A 69 12.32 -0.76 15.25
C THR A 69 12.30 -0.58 13.74
N LEU A 70 12.33 0.69 13.29
CA LEU A 70 12.47 1.05 11.89
C LEU A 70 13.90 0.75 11.42
N THR A 71 14.10 -0.46 10.91
CA THR A 71 15.36 -0.92 10.32
C THR A 71 15.35 -0.73 8.81
N LEU A 72 16.51 -0.84 8.16
CA LEU A 72 16.60 -0.73 6.69
C LEU A 72 15.65 -1.72 5.97
N PRO A 73 15.54 -3.01 6.37
CA PRO A 73 14.53 -3.90 5.80
C PRO A 73 13.10 -3.47 6.11
N GLY A 74 12.81 -2.92 7.30
CA GLY A 74 11.50 -2.36 7.61
C GLY A 74 11.10 -1.22 6.65
N ILE A 75 12.03 -0.34 6.32
CA ILE A 75 11.81 0.73 5.33
C ILE A 75 11.51 0.14 3.95
N ALA A 76 12.22 -0.91 3.53
CA ALA A 76 11.93 -1.62 2.29
C ALA A 76 10.52 -2.24 2.30
N GLY A 77 10.06 -2.75 3.44
CA GLY A 77 8.70 -3.24 3.63
C GLY A 77 7.66 -2.13 3.43
N ILE A 78 7.88 -0.95 4.01
CA ILE A 78 7.01 0.22 3.82
C ILE A 78 6.94 0.62 2.34
N ILE A 79 8.08 0.72 1.66
CA ILE A 79 8.14 1.08 0.23
C ILE A 79 7.39 0.05 -0.62
N LEU A 80 7.58 -1.23 -0.35
CA LEU A 80 6.87 -2.31 -1.03
C LEU A 80 5.36 -2.22 -0.79
N THR A 81 4.93 -1.95 0.44
CA THR A 81 3.50 -1.73 0.74
C THR A 81 2.93 -0.54 -0.02
N ILE A 82 3.66 0.58 -0.11
CA ILE A 82 3.20 1.75 -0.86
C ILE A 82 2.90 1.35 -2.32
N GLY A 83 3.80 0.60 -2.97
CA GLY A 83 3.59 0.11 -4.34
C GLY A 83 2.34 -0.76 -4.46
N MET A 84 2.16 -1.72 -3.54
CA MET A 84 0.98 -2.60 -3.54
C MET A 84 -0.33 -1.87 -3.22
N ALA A 85 -0.28 -0.83 -2.38
CA ALA A 85 -1.46 -0.01 -2.06
C ALA A 85 -1.94 0.79 -3.27
N VAL A 86 -1.00 1.30 -4.07
CA VAL A 86 -1.32 1.99 -5.34
C VAL A 86 -1.89 1.02 -6.34
N ASP A 87 -1.25 -0.14 -6.53
CA ASP A 87 -1.69 -1.20 -7.46
C ASP A 87 -3.14 -1.62 -7.19
N ALA A 88 -3.48 -1.89 -5.92
CA ALA A 88 -4.84 -2.23 -5.52
C ALA A 88 -5.87 -1.13 -5.85
N ASN A 89 -5.52 0.14 -5.62
CA ASN A 89 -6.39 1.27 -5.93
C ASN A 89 -6.58 1.45 -7.45
N VAL A 90 -5.49 1.32 -8.23
CA VAL A 90 -5.52 1.39 -9.70
C VAL A 90 -6.40 0.28 -10.27
N LEU A 91 -6.22 -0.96 -9.81
CA LEU A 91 -7.03 -2.10 -10.27
C LEU A 91 -8.53 -1.89 -10.02
N ILE A 92 -8.90 -1.33 -8.87
CA ILE A 92 -10.30 -0.99 -8.57
C ILE A 92 -10.83 0.05 -9.56
N PHE A 93 -10.08 1.12 -9.82
CA PHE A 93 -10.51 2.18 -10.75
C PHE A 93 -10.61 1.71 -12.18
N GLU A 94 -9.64 0.93 -12.67
CA GLU A 94 -9.70 0.31 -14.00
C GLU A 94 -10.90 -0.61 -14.11
N ARG A 95 -11.17 -1.45 -13.10
CA ARG A 95 -12.33 -2.33 -13.15
C ARG A 95 -13.66 -1.56 -13.16
N ILE A 96 -13.75 -0.46 -12.43
CA ILE A 96 -14.93 0.43 -12.48
C ILE A 96 -15.05 1.07 -13.87
N ARG A 97 -13.95 1.51 -14.47
CA ARG A 97 -13.91 2.09 -15.82
C ARG A 97 -14.37 1.10 -16.88
N GLU A 98 -13.89 -0.14 -16.84
CA GLU A 98 -14.35 -1.22 -17.73
C GLU A 98 -15.87 -1.41 -17.63
N GLU A 99 -16.44 -1.37 -16.41
CA GLU A 99 -17.89 -1.50 -16.23
C GLU A 99 -18.68 -0.30 -16.76
N LEU A 100 -18.10 0.92 -16.71
CA LEU A 100 -18.67 2.13 -17.31
C LEU A 100 -18.65 2.05 -18.84
N GLU A 101 -17.56 1.56 -19.43
CA GLU A 101 -17.41 1.38 -20.89
C GLU A 101 -18.36 0.32 -21.44
N LEU A 102 -18.74 -0.67 -20.63
CA LEU A 102 -19.81 -1.63 -20.90
C LEU A 102 -21.23 -1.01 -20.83
N GLY A 103 -21.36 0.30 -20.59
CA GLY A 103 -22.62 1.04 -20.61
C GLY A 103 -23.43 0.97 -19.33
N LYS A 104 -22.86 0.48 -18.22
CA LYS A 104 -23.56 0.46 -16.93
C LYS A 104 -23.70 1.87 -16.35
N THR A 105 -24.76 2.08 -15.57
CA THR A 105 -24.91 3.33 -14.82
C THR A 105 -23.75 3.48 -13.82
N PRO A 106 -23.30 4.71 -13.50
CA PRO A 106 -22.18 4.92 -12.59
C PRO A 106 -22.28 4.17 -11.26
N ARG A 107 -23.49 4.07 -10.70
CA ARG A 107 -23.75 3.30 -9.48
C ARG A 107 -23.59 1.80 -9.67
N SER A 108 -24.13 1.24 -10.75
CA SER A 108 -23.99 -0.18 -11.05
C SER A 108 -22.56 -0.55 -11.44
N ALA A 109 -21.85 0.35 -12.10
CA ALA A 109 -20.45 0.17 -12.47
C ALA A 109 -19.52 0.14 -11.25
N VAL A 110 -19.72 1.05 -10.28
CA VAL A 110 -18.96 1.04 -9.02
C VAL A 110 -19.22 -0.23 -8.24
N GLU A 111 -20.47 -0.65 -8.10
CA GLU A 111 -20.82 -1.86 -7.35
C GLU A 111 -20.26 -3.14 -8.02
N ALA A 112 -20.42 -3.27 -9.33
CA ALA A 112 -19.90 -4.41 -10.09
C ALA A 112 -18.36 -4.41 -10.17
N GLY A 113 -17.76 -3.22 -10.28
CA GLY A 113 -16.32 -3.01 -10.30
C GLY A 113 -15.68 -3.42 -8.99
N TYR A 114 -16.20 -2.92 -7.87
CA TYR A 114 -15.76 -3.32 -6.53
C TYR A 114 -15.92 -4.81 -6.28
N LYS A 115 -17.08 -5.40 -6.62
CA LYS A 115 -17.32 -6.83 -6.38
C LYS A 115 -16.25 -7.71 -7.06
N ARG A 116 -15.81 -7.35 -8.27
CA ARG A 116 -14.78 -8.10 -9.00
C ARG A 116 -13.37 -7.74 -8.53
N ALA A 117 -13.07 -6.45 -8.40
CA ALA A 117 -11.75 -6.00 -7.99
C ALA A 117 -11.41 -6.48 -6.57
N LEU A 118 -12.37 -6.51 -5.64
CA LEU A 118 -12.12 -6.98 -4.27
C LEU A 118 -11.70 -8.45 -4.19
N VAL A 119 -12.25 -9.32 -5.04
CA VAL A 119 -11.84 -10.74 -5.08
C VAL A 119 -10.39 -10.83 -5.54
N THR A 120 -10.03 -10.13 -6.61
CA THR A 120 -8.65 -10.11 -7.13
C THR A 120 -7.68 -9.51 -6.12
N VAL A 121 -8.00 -8.36 -5.51
CA VAL A 121 -7.17 -7.71 -4.48
C VAL A 121 -7.02 -8.62 -3.26
N TRP A 122 -8.08 -9.33 -2.86
CA TRP A 122 -8.02 -10.26 -1.74
C TRP A 122 -7.08 -11.42 -2.02
N ASP A 123 -7.21 -12.06 -3.18
CA ASP A 123 -6.38 -13.22 -3.55
C ASP A 123 -4.90 -12.82 -3.66
N SER A 124 -4.59 -11.70 -4.30
CA SER A 124 -3.23 -11.18 -4.43
C SER A 124 -2.60 -10.83 -3.08
N ASN A 125 -3.36 -10.22 -2.17
CA ASN A 125 -2.84 -9.84 -0.85
C ASN A 125 -2.75 -11.04 0.10
N LEU A 126 -3.67 -12.00 0.02
CA LEU A 126 -3.68 -13.17 0.89
C LEU A 126 -2.39 -14.00 0.73
N THR A 127 -1.95 -14.23 -0.51
CA THR A 127 -0.69 -14.94 -0.78
C THR A 127 0.52 -14.20 -0.17
N THR A 128 0.52 -12.88 -0.25
CA THR A 128 1.59 -12.04 0.31
C THR A 128 1.55 -12.02 1.85
N VAL A 129 0.36 -12.02 2.46
CA VAL A 129 0.20 -12.16 3.91
C VAL A 129 0.71 -13.51 4.38
N ILE A 130 0.40 -14.60 3.67
CA ILE A 130 0.93 -15.94 3.98
C ILE A 130 2.47 -15.92 3.93
N ALA A 131 3.05 -15.34 2.88
CA ALA A 131 4.51 -15.19 2.79
C ALA A 131 5.07 -14.35 3.94
N GLY A 132 4.42 -13.24 4.30
CA GLY A 132 4.79 -12.39 5.43
C GLY A 132 4.75 -13.14 6.77
N ILE A 133 3.73 -13.96 7.01
CA ILE A 133 3.62 -14.79 8.22
C ILE A 133 4.77 -15.80 8.28
N ILE A 134 5.07 -16.47 7.16
CA ILE A 134 6.19 -17.41 7.07
C ILE A 134 7.52 -16.69 7.36
N LEU A 135 7.73 -15.51 6.77
CA LEU A 135 8.92 -14.68 7.03
C LEU A 135 9.01 -14.21 8.49
N TYR A 136 7.89 -13.97 9.15
CA TYR A 136 7.89 -13.61 10.57
C TYR A 136 8.33 -14.77 11.47
N TYR A 137 7.79 -15.96 11.24
CA TYR A 137 8.10 -17.13 12.07
C TYR A 137 9.49 -17.73 11.77
N LEU A 138 9.83 -17.88 10.49
CA LEU A 138 11.12 -18.47 10.06
C LEU A 138 12.24 -17.44 9.97
N GLY A 139 11.92 -16.16 9.78
CA GLY A 139 12.92 -15.10 9.70
C GLY A 139 13.57 -14.80 11.05
N THR A 140 14.79 -14.28 10.99
CA THR A 140 15.56 -13.85 12.17
C THR A 140 16.01 -12.40 12.02
N GLY A 141 16.18 -11.72 13.17
CA GLY A 141 16.69 -10.35 13.24
C GLY A 141 15.94 -9.37 12.30
N PRO A 142 16.62 -8.74 11.32
CA PRO A 142 16.00 -7.74 10.44
C PRO A 142 14.85 -8.25 9.56
N ILE A 143 14.80 -9.55 9.23
CA ILE A 143 13.76 -10.13 8.37
C ILE A 143 12.40 -10.10 9.07
N ARG A 144 12.37 -10.25 10.41
CA ARG A 144 11.13 -10.12 11.19
C ARG A 144 10.56 -8.70 11.12
N GLY A 145 11.43 -7.69 11.19
CA GLY A 145 11.03 -6.29 11.04
C GLY A 145 10.36 -6.03 9.69
N PHE A 146 10.95 -6.54 8.60
CA PHE A 146 10.35 -6.48 7.26
C PHE A 146 8.98 -7.19 7.22
N ALA A 147 8.90 -8.42 7.75
CA ALA A 147 7.67 -9.19 7.75
C ALA A 147 6.52 -8.47 8.49
N VAL A 148 6.81 -7.89 9.65
CA VAL A 148 5.83 -7.10 10.42
C VAL A 148 5.34 -5.90 9.62
N THR A 149 6.26 -5.12 9.02
CA THR A 149 5.88 -3.97 8.19
C THR A 149 5.03 -4.36 6.99
N LEU A 150 5.36 -5.48 6.35
CA LEU A 150 4.67 -5.98 5.17
C LEU A 150 3.23 -6.37 5.50
N VAL A 151 3.03 -7.20 6.54
CA VAL A 151 1.71 -7.70 6.92
C VAL A 151 0.81 -6.57 7.41
N ILE A 152 1.33 -5.70 8.28
CA ILE A 152 0.58 -4.53 8.77
C ILE A 152 0.20 -3.62 7.59
N GLY A 153 1.14 -3.40 6.68
CA GLY A 153 0.94 -2.57 5.50
C GLY A 153 -0.17 -3.07 4.58
N ILE A 154 -0.18 -4.38 4.30
CA ILE A 154 -1.23 -5.01 3.50
C ILE A 154 -2.58 -4.89 4.19
N MET A 155 -2.66 -5.20 5.48
CA MET A 155 -3.91 -5.09 6.25
C MET A 155 -4.45 -3.65 6.25
N GLY A 156 -3.58 -2.66 6.47
CA GLY A 156 -3.93 -1.26 6.36
C GLY A 156 -4.40 -0.89 4.95
N SER A 157 -3.76 -1.43 3.91
CA SER A 157 -4.04 -1.10 2.50
C SER A 157 -5.42 -1.61 2.11
N MET A 158 -5.68 -2.88 2.43
CA MET A 158 -6.98 -3.50 2.21
C MET A 158 -8.08 -2.76 2.97
N PHE A 159 -7.83 -2.37 4.22
CA PHE A 159 -8.79 -1.57 4.98
C PHE A 159 -9.08 -0.22 4.30
N THR A 160 -8.04 0.51 3.88
CA THR A 160 -8.22 1.79 3.19
C THR A 160 -8.97 1.65 1.86
N ALA A 161 -8.67 0.61 1.07
CA ALA A 161 -9.33 0.38 -0.22
C ALA A 161 -10.80 -0.04 -0.08
N ILE A 162 -11.09 -0.92 0.89
CA ILE A 162 -12.45 -1.48 1.11
C ILE A 162 -13.36 -0.49 1.81
N VAL A 163 -12.84 0.29 2.76
CA VAL A 163 -13.66 1.19 3.59
C VAL A 163 -13.55 2.61 3.08
N VAL A 164 -12.36 3.20 3.08
CA VAL A 164 -12.18 4.64 2.80
C VAL A 164 -12.50 4.95 1.35
N VAL A 165 -11.85 4.28 0.40
CA VAL A 165 -12.04 4.56 -1.04
C VAL A 165 -13.47 4.23 -1.46
N ARG A 166 -14.04 3.12 -0.96
CA ARG A 166 -15.42 2.73 -1.28
C ARG A 166 -16.44 3.74 -0.76
N THR A 167 -16.32 4.16 0.50
CA THR A 167 -17.23 5.16 1.07
C THR A 167 -17.14 6.49 0.34
N ILE A 168 -15.93 6.93 -0.05
CA ILE A 168 -15.76 8.16 -0.81
C ILE A 168 -16.40 8.04 -2.20
N LEU A 169 -16.15 6.94 -2.91
CA LEU A 169 -16.74 6.71 -4.24
C LEU A 169 -18.26 6.58 -4.19
N ASP A 170 -18.80 5.82 -3.23
CA ASP A 170 -20.25 5.70 -3.04
C ASP A 170 -20.87 7.08 -2.76
N ASN A 171 -20.24 7.91 -1.92
CA ASN A 171 -20.71 9.28 -1.67
C ASN A 171 -20.66 10.17 -2.92
N ILE A 172 -19.60 10.08 -3.73
CA ILE A 172 -19.47 10.85 -4.98
C ILE A 172 -20.54 10.44 -6.00
N VAL A 173 -20.82 9.14 -6.09
CA VAL A 173 -21.85 8.60 -6.98
C VAL A 173 -23.26 8.96 -6.50
N LEU A 174 -23.52 8.91 -5.19
CA LEU A 174 -24.82 9.23 -4.60
C LEU A 174 -25.13 10.74 -4.61
N THR A 175 -24.12 11.61 -4.55
CA THR A 175 -24.31 13.09 -4.55
C THR A 175 -24.55 13.67 -5.95
N GLY A 176 -24.48 12.87 -7.02
CA GLY A 176 -25.19 13.14 -8.27
C GLY A 176 -24.92 14.46 -8.98
N LYS A 177 -23.65 14.83 -9.24
CA LYS A 177 -23.36 16.02 -10.09
C LYS A 177 -22.29 15.90 -11.18
N ARG A 178 -21.73 14.72 -11.49
CA ARG A 178 -20.96 14.56 -12.74
C ARG A 178 -21.19 13.19 -13.39
N THR A 179 -21.90 13.21 -14.50
CA THR A 179 -22.06 12.15 -15.51
C THR A 179 -20.76 11.78 -16.23
N LYS A 180 -19.60 12.22 -15.73
CA LYS A 180 -18.27 11.84 -16.19
C LYS A 180 -17.38 11.66 -14.98
N LEU A 181 -17.37 10.45 -14.42
CA LEU A 181 -16.23 9.99 -13.64
C LEU A 181 -15.04 10.10 -14.58
N SER A 182 -14.18 11.08 -14.32
CA SER A 182 -12.97 11.30 -15.10
C SER A 182 -11.93 10.29 -14.61
N VAL A 183 -12.19 9.03 -14.91
CA VAL A 183 -11.18 7.96 -14.91
C VAL A 183 -10.41 8.04 -16.23
#